data_AF-A0A382FRM8-F1
#
_entry.id   AF-A0A382FRM8-F1
#
_cell.length_a   1.000
_cell.length_b   1.000
_cell.length_c   1.000
_cell.angle_alpha   90.00
_cell.angle_beta   90.00
_cell.angle_gamma   90.00
#
_symmetry.space_group_name_H-M   'P 1'
#
loop_
_entity.id
_entity.type
_entity.pdbx_description
1 polymer ?
#
loop_
_entity_poly.entity_id
_entity_poly.type
_entity_poly.pdbx_seq_one_letter_code
_entity_poly.pdbx_strand_id
1 'polypeptide(L)'
;MMAGTLVLLRQAGWETHTLNISSGNCGSVSMGAEKIEAKRLAEARDAATIIGAEFHSPFSRDLEILYDLRHLRHLASIIREVNPTIVLTHSPEDYMEDHTNTSRLAV
;
A
#
# COMPACT_ATOMS: atom_id res chain seq x y z
N MET A 1 -4.52 5.51 6.87
CA MET A 1 -4.24 6.94 7.11
C MET A 1 -5.06 7.89 6.23
N MET A 2 -5.25 7.63 4.92
CA MET A 2 -5.80 8.63 3.99
C MET A 2 -7.18 8.30 3.38
N ALA A 3 -7.96 7.39 3.97
CA ALA A 3 -9.21 6.91 3.37
C ALA A 3 -10.23 8.04 3.11
N GLY A 4 -10.38 9.00 4.03
CA GLY A 4 -11.30 10.12 3.85
C GLY A 4 -10.96 10.98 2.62
N THR A 5 -9.67 11.26 2.40
CA THR A 5 -9.20 11.98 1.21
C THR A 5 -9.46 11.20 -0.07
N LEU A 6 -9.20 9.88 -0.08
CA LEU A 6 -9.50 9.03 -1.24
C LEU A 6 -11.00 9.04 -1.59
N VAL A 7 -11.88 8.96 -0.58
CA VAL A 7 -13.33 9.03 -0.79
C VAL A 7 -13.75 10.37 -1.40
N LEU A 8 -13.20 11.48 -0.91
CA LEU A 8 -13.50 12.81 -1.47
C LEU A 8 -12.99 12.97 -2.92
N LEU A 9 -11.79 12.46 -3.23
CA LEU A 9 -11.25 12.46 -4.59
C LEU A 9 -12.16 11.65 -5.53
N ARG A 10 -12.60 10.46 -5.10
CA ARG A 10 -13.54 9.65 -5.88
C ARG A 10 -14.87 10.36 -6.12
N GLN A 11 -15.43 11.01 -5.09
CA GLN A 11 -16.65 11.81 -5.23
C GLN A 11 -16.48 13.00 -6.19
N ALA A 12 -15.27 13.54 -6.29
CA ALA A 12 -14.90 14.58 -7.25
C ALA A 12 -14.65 14.03 -8.68
N GLY A 13 -14.85 12.73 -8.93
CA GLY A 13 -14.74 12.11 -10.25
C GLY A 13 -13.36 11.54 -10.58
N TRP A 14 -12.46 11.45 -9.59
CA TRP A 14 -11.15 10.82 -9.80
C TRP A 14 -11.26 9.29 -9.76
N GLU A 15 -10.47 8.65 -10.60
CA GLU A 15 -10.14 7.24 -10.42
C GLU A 15 -9.16 7.12 -9.24
N THR A 16 -9.38 6.11 -8.39
CA THR A 16 -8.61 5.93 -7.17
C THR A 16 -8.09 4.51 -7.10
N HIS A 17 -6.82 4.36 -6.76
CA HIS A 17 -6.16 3.08 -6.61
C HIS A 17 -5.59 2.96 -5.19
N THR A 18 -5.47 1.73 -4.71
CA THR A 18 -4.89 1.40 -3.39
C THR A 18 -3.85 0.31 -3.54
N LEU A 19 -2.74 0.50 -2.83
CA LEU A 19 -1.64 -0.45 -2.76
C LEU A 19 -1.05 -0.40 -1.34
N ASN A 20 -1.03 -1.54 -0.67
CA ASN A 20 -0.15 -1.74 0.48
C ASN A 20 1.10 -2.42 -0.05
N ILE A 21 2.31 -1.90 0.22
CA ILE A 21 3.54 -2.57 -0.22
C ILE A 21 3.75 -3.87 0.58
N SER A 22 3.56 -3.81 1.90
CA SER A 22 3.67 -4.98 2.78
C SER A 22 2.38 -5.79 2.85
N SER A 23 2.52 -7.07 3.16
CA SER A 23 1.42 -8.01 3.30
C SER A 23 0.80 -8.06 4.71
N GLY A 24 1.40 -7.38 5.70
CA GLY A 24 0.90 -7.37 7.07
C GLY A 24 1.18 -8.66 7.85
N ASN A 25 2.14 -9.47 7.40
CA ASN A 25 2.41 -10.80 7.93
C ASN A 25 2.96 -10.82 9.37
N CYS A 26 3.37 -9.67 9.93
CA CYS A 26 3.79 -9.51 11.33
C CYS A 26 2.71 -8.83 12.19
N GLY A 27 1.58 -8.45 11.60
CA GLY A 27 0.51 -7.68 12.25
C GLY A 27 -0.42 -8.47 13.18
N SER A 28 0.05 -9.57 13.78
CA SER A 28 -0.73 -10.36 14.74
C SER A 28 0.14 -10.93 15.86
N VAL A 29 -0.40 -10.90 17.07
CA VAL A 29 0.21 -11.53 18.26
C VAL A 29 -0.13 -13.01 18.41
N SER A 30 -1.16 -13.51 17.71
CA SER A 30 -1.72 -14.84 17.92
C SER A 30 -1.82 -15.70 16.66
N MET A 31 -1.79 -15.09 15.48
CA MET A 31 -1.84 -15.80 14.21
C MET A 31 -0.44 -15.95 13.63
N GLY A 32 -0.13 -17.13 13.11
CA GLY A 32 1.09 -17.34 12.32
C GLY A 32 1.09 -16.52 11.03
N ALA A 33 2.28 -16.23 10.52
CA ALA A 33 2.51 -15.22 9.47
C ALA A 33 1.66 -15.43 8.21
N GLU A 34 1.59 -16.65 7.67
CA GLU A 34 0.78 -16.98 6.48
C GLU A 34 -0.73 -16.74 6.71
N LYS A 35 -1.22 -17.06 7.91
CA LYS A 35 -2.64 -16.94 8.24
C LYS A 35 -3.04 -15.48 8.40
N ILE A 36 -2.20 -14.66 9.03
CA ILE A 36 -2.49 -13.22 9.17
C ILE A 36 -2.34 -12.51 7.84
N GLU A 37 -1.33 -12.86 7.03
CA GLU A 37 -1.13 -12.33 5.68
C GLU A 37 -2.35 -12.56 4.78
N ALA A 38 -2.87 -13.80 4.72
CA ALA A 38 -4.07 -14.11 3.95
C ALA A 38 -5.30 -13.32 4.44
N LYS A 39 -5.44 -13.15 5.76
CA LYS A 39 -6.52 -12.36 6.36
C LYS A 39 -6.41 -10.87 6.01
N ARG A 40 -5.22 -10.28 6.13
CA ARG A 40 -4.95 -8.88 5.79
C ARG A 40 -5.17 -8.60 4.32
N LEU A 41 -4.82 -9.55 3.45
CA LEU A 41 -5.09 -9.45 2.02
C LEU A 41 -6.59 -9.37 1.71
N ALA A 42 -7.39 -10.23 2.34
CA ALA A 42 -8.85 -10.21 2.17
C ALA A 42 -9.45 -8.87 2.64
N GLU A 43 -9.06 -8.43 3.84
CA GLU A 43 -9.55 -7.16 4.40
C GLU A 43 -9.14 -5.94 3.57
N ALA A 44 -7.94 -5.93 3.00
CA ALA A 44 -7.49 -4.84 2.13
C ALA A 44 -8.31 -4.78 0.83
N ARG A 45 -8.64 -5.93 0.23
CA ARG A 45 -9.52 -6.02 -0.95
C ARG A 45 -10.94 -5.55 -0.63
N ASP A 46 -11.48 -5.95 0.52
CA ASP A 46 -12.81 -5.53 0.97
C ASP A 46 -12.84 -4.02 1.23
N ALA A 47 -11.81 -3.48 1.89
CA ALA A 47 -11.68 -2.06 2.15
C ALA A 47 -11.61 -1.24 0.85
N ALA A 48 -10.83 -1.69 -0.14
CA ALA A 48 -10.77 -1.06 -1.46
C ALA A 48 -12.15 -1.06 -2.14
N THR A 49 -12.87 -2.18 -2.08
CA THR A 49 -14.23 -2.30 -2.61
C THR A 49 -15.20 -1.30 -1.95
N ILE A 50 -15.13 -1.15 -0.61
CA ILE A 50 -15.99 -0.23 0.14
C ILE A 50 -15.76 1.23 -0.28
N ILE A 51 -14.50 1.65 -0.46
CA ILE A 51 -14.19 3.02 -0.88
C ILE A 51 -14.25 3.19 -2.41
N GLY A 52 -14.51 2.12 -3.15
CA GLY A 52 -14.56 2.08 -4.61
C GLY A 52 -13.21 2.28 -5.29
N ALA A 53 -12.10 1.93 -4.64
CA ALA A 53 -10.78 2.01 -5.26
C ALA A 53 -10.40 0.72 -5.98
N GLU A 54 -9.62 0.81 -7.05
CA GLU A 54 -8.94 -0.35 -7.60
C GLU A 54 -7.87 -0.86 -6.60
N PHE A 55 -7.78 -2.17 -6.44
CA PHE A 55 -6.87 -2.80 -5.50
C PHE A 55 -5.67 -3.41 -6.24
N HIS A 56 -4.47 -3.02 -5.80
CA HIS A 56 -3.20 -3.63 -6.20
C HIS A 56 -2.65 -4.51 -5.08
N SER A 57 -2.22 -5.72 -5.42
CA SER A 57 -1.70 -6.68 -4.44
C SER A 57 -0.36 -6.25 -3.83
N PRO A 58 -0.13 -6.54 -2.55
CA PRO A 58 1.17 -6.35 -1.92
C PRO A 58 2.24 -7.24 -2.55
N PHE A 59 3.49 -6.79 -2.47
CA PHE A 59 4.63 -7.49 -3.07
C PHE A 59 5.86 -7.59 -2.15
N SER A 60 5.73 -7.18 -0.90
CA SER A 60 6.73 -7.35 0.15
C SER A 60 6.09 -7.89 1.44
N ARG A 61 6.91 -8.42 2.33
CA ARG A 61 6.54 -8.74 3.71
C ARG A 61 6.87 -7.56 4.62
N ASP A 62 6.28 -7.55 5.81
CA ASP A 62 6.58 -6.58 6.87
C ASP A 62 8.06 -6.67 7.25
N LEU A 63 8.68 -5.52 7.49
CA LEU A 63 10.11 -5.33 7.80
C LEU A 63 11.07 -5.72 6.68
N GLU A 64 10.55 -6.03 5.49
CA GLU A 64 11.33 -6.38 4.29
C GLU A 64 11.23 -5.30 3.20
N ILE A 65 10.56 -4.16 3.47
CA ILE A 65 10.52 -3.04 2.52
C ILE A 65 11.86 -2.31 2.57
N LEU A 66 12.70 -2.58 1.58
CA LEU A 66 14.02 -1.97 1.44
C LEU A 66 14.07 -0.97 0.29
N TYR A 67 14.94 0.03 0.42
CA TYR A 67 15.30 0.88 -0.71
C TYR A 67 16.30 0.16 -1.62
N ASP A 68 15.78 -0.63 -2.56
CA ASP A 68 16.58 -1.40 -3.51
C ASP A 68 15.98 -1.38 -4.94
N LEU A 69 16.74 -1.90 -5.91
CA LEU A 69 16.32 -1.93 -7.31
C LEU A 69 15.13 -2.86 -7.57
N ARG A 70 14.92 -3.90 -6.74
CA ARG A 70 13.79 -4.82 -6.91
C ARG A 70 12.48 -4.11 -6.58
N HIS A 71 12.43 -3.44 -5.45
CA HIS A 71 11.27 -2.66 -5.00
C HIS A 71 11.03 -1.47 -5.91
N LEU A 72 12.07 -0.72 -6.28
CA LEU A 72 11.94 0.41 -7.21
C LEU A 72 11.35 -0.01 -8.55
N ARG A 73 11.85 -1.10 -9.15
CA ARG A 73 11.34 -1.58 -10.46
C ARG A 73 9.89 -2.03 -10.39
N HIS A 74 9.50 -2.74 -9.32
CA HIS A 74 8.13 -3.20 -9.15
C HIS A 74 7.18 -2.02 -8.97
N LEU A 75 7.46 -1.14 -8.01
CA LEU A 75 6.61 0.02 -7.75
C LEU A 75 6.54 0.95 -8.97
N ALA A 76 7.66 1.19 -9.64
CA ALA A 76 7.67 2.00 -10.87
C ALA A 76 6.85 1.38 -12.00
N SER A 77 6.74 0.05 -12.08
CA SER A 77 5.85 -0.62 -13.03
C SER A 77 4.39 -0.27 -12.75
N ILE A 78 3.95 -0.39 -11.50
CA ILE A 78 2.57 -0.07 -11.08
C ILE A 78 2.29 1.41 -11.30
N ILE A 79 3.21 2.31 -10.91
CA ILE A 79 3.05 3.75 -11.11
C ILE A 79 2.92 4.09 -12.61
N ARG A 80 3.66 3.44 -13.50
CA ARG A 80 3.55 3.67 -14.95
C ARG A 80 2.24 3.15 -15.54
N GLU A 81 1.77 2.01 -15.03
CA GLU A 81 0.49 1.41 -15.45
C GLU A 81 -0.68 2.30 -15.03
N VAL A 82 -0.70 2.74 -13.77
CA VAL A 82 -1.75 3.61 -13.20
C VAL A 82 -1.64 5.06 -13.71
N ASN A 83 -0.42 5.53 -13.98
CA ASN A 83 -0.11 6.91 -14.39
C ASN A 83 -0.79 7.98 -13.48
N PRO A 84 -0.55 7.95 -12.15
CA PRO A 84 -1.28 8.80 -11.21
C PRO A 84 -0.84 10.27 -11.26
N THR A 85 -1.80 11.19 -11.17
CA THR A 85 -1.54 12.63 -10.99
C THR A 85 -1.18 12.99 -9.54
N ILE A 86 -1.71 12.24 -8.57
CA ILE A 86 -1.53 12.47 -7.14
C ILE A 86 -1.12 11.14 -6.50
N VAL A 87 -0.03 11.14 -5.74
CA VAL A 87 0.40 10.02 -4.90
C VAL A 87 0.28 10.43 -3.44
N LEU A 88 -0.48 9.65 -2.66
CA LEU A 88 -0.56 9.77 -1.21
C LEU A 88 0.30 8.68 -0.57
N THR A 89 1.32 9.07 0.19
CA THR A 89 2.28 8.13 0.81
C THR A 89 2.64 8.55 2.24
N HIS A 90 3.44 7.73 2.91
CA HIS A 90 3.90 7.96 4.28
C HIS A 90 4.82 9.18 4.38
N SER A 91 4.93 9.73 5.60
CA SER A 91 5.96 10.70 5.94
C SER A 91 7.36 10.12 5.67
N PRO A 92 8.33 10.93 5.18
CA PRO A 92 9.73 10.49 5.07
C PRO A 92 10.43 10.38 6.44
N GLU A 93 9.80 10.91 7.50
CA GLU A 93 10.25 10.79 8.89
C GLU A 93 9.14 10.10 9.69
N ASP A 94 9.39 8.83 10.07
CA ASP A 94 8.49 7.97 10.83
C ASP A 94 9.33 7.04 11.73
N TYR A 95 8.73 6.52 12.81
CA TYR A 95 9.39 5.55 13.69
C TYR A 95 9.52 4.16 13.05
N MET A 96 8.76 3.88 12.00
CA MET A 96 8.77 2.63 11.25
C MET A 96 9.60 2.76 9.98
N GLU A 97 10.62 1.92 9.86
CA GLU A 97 11.47 1.84 8.66
C GLU A 97 10.68 1.51 7.39
N ASP A 98 9.67 0.63 7.48
CA ASP A 98 8.78 0.31 6.36
C ASP A 98 8.04 1.55 5.83
N HIS A 99 7.62 2.46 6.73
CA HIS A 99 6.97 3.72 6.32
C HIS A 99 7.96 4.64 5.63
N THR A 100 9.14 4.83 6.22
CA THR A 100 10.21 5.66 5.66
C THR A 100 10.66 5.14 4.28
N ASN A 101 10.85 3.83 4.14
CA ASN A 101 11.23 3.22 2.86
C ASN A 101 10.10 3.28 1.84
N THR A 102 8.84 3.09 2.24
CA THR A 102 7.68 3.31 1.35
C THR A 102 7.63 4.74 0.83
N SER A 103 7.92 5.73 1.69
CA SER A 103 8.01 7.13 1.30
C SER A 103 9.10 7.34 0.26
N ARG A 104 10.31 6.83 0.51
CA ARG A 104 11.47 6.92 -0.42
C ARG A 104 11.26 6.21 -1.74
N LEU A 105 10.57 5.07 -1.75
CA LEU A 105 10.30 4.32 -2.98
C LEU A 105 9.29 5.04 -3.88
N ALA A 106 8.37 5.81 -3.31
CA ALA A 106 7.31 6.51 -4.03
C ALA A 106 7.74 7.84 -4.66
N VAL A 107 8.93 8.36 -4.33
CA VAL A 107 9.48 9.65 -4.79
C VAL A 107 10.64 9.51 -5.77
#